data_AF-A0A9E6ULZ9-F1
#
_entry.id   AF-A0A9E6ULZ9-F1
#
_cell.length_a   1.000
_cell.length_b   1.000
_cell.length_c   1.000
_cell.angle_alpha   90.00
_cell.angle_beta   90.00
_cell.angle_gamma   90.00
#
_symmetry.space_group_name_H-M   'P 1'
#
loop_
_entity.id
_entity.type
_entity.pdbx_description
1 polymer ?
#
loop_
_entity_poly.entity_id
_entity_poly.type
_entity_poly.pdbx_seq_one_letter_code
_entity_poly.pdbx_strand_id
1 'polypeptide(L)'
;MADTNMSDVARELTELRDLIRALQGEVAMVRHPFSTEDRLSAASQELDAIVRATEGATNSILATAEEIGAVAEALQGIDAAAAQAETLDRLVADLFTQCSFQDITGQRVQKVVTTLTFVEQRIEAMIAQIGEDTFAEVPVPESRGGEAALLNGPQLENKGVNQSDIDALFG
;
A
#
# COMPACT_ATOMS: atom_id res chain seq x y z
N MET A 1 -32.51 31.01 40.12
CA MET A 1 -31.10 30.61 40.30
C MET A 1 -30.87 29.13 39.98
N ALA A 2 -31.84 28.23 40.20
CA ALA A 2 -31.75 26.83 39.75
C ALA A 2 -31.97 26.63 38.23
N ASP A 3 -32.88 27.39 37.61
CA ASP A 3 -33.18 27.29 36.16
C ASP A 3 -32.00 27.68 35.25
N THR A 4 -31.22 28.69 35.64
CA THR A 4 -30.06 29.16 34.87
C THR A 4 -28.99 28.07 34.73
N ASN A 5 -28.78 27.29 35.80
CA ASN A 5 -27.82 26.19 35.80
C ASN A 5 -28.28 25.01 34.92
N MET A 6 -29.59 24.76 34.84
CA MET A 6 -30.14 23.70 33.98
C MET A 6 -30.04 24.07 32.49
N SER A 7 -30.28 25.34 32.13
CA SER A 7 -30.10 25.81 30.76
C SER A 7 -28.64 25.79 30.31
N ASP A 8 -27.71 26.09 31.22
CA ASP A 8 -26.27 26.06 30.93
C ASP A 8 -25.79 24.63 30.68
N VAL A 9 -26.21 23.67 31.52
CA VAL A 9 -25.90 22.24 31.32
C VAL A 9 -26.51 21.71 30.01
N ALA A 10 -27.74 22.10 29.68
CA ALA A 10 -28.37 21.70 28.42
C ALA A 10 -27.62 22.23 27.19
N ARG A 11 -27.11 23.47 27.27
CA ARG A 11 -26.26 24.07 26.23
C ARG A 11 -24.94 23.30 26.09
N GLU A 12 -24.24 23.03 27.20
CA GLU A 12 -22.97 22.29 27.18
C GLU A 12 -23.12 20.87 26.63
N LEU A 13 -24.20 20.17 26.99
CA LEU A 13 -24.51 18.85 26.43
C LEU A 13 -24.79 18.90 24.93
N THR A 14 -25.44 19.96 24.46
CA THR A 14 -25.71 20.19 23.04
C THR A 14 -24.40 20.42 22.28
N GLU A 15 -23.52 21.27 22.82
CA GLU A 15 -22.18 21.53 22.25
C GLU A 15 -21.34 20.25 22.19
N LEU A 16 -21.34 19.45 23.26
CA LEU A 16 -20.62 18.17 23.30
C LEU A 16 -21.16 17.18 22.25
N ARG A 17 -22.49 17.07 22.13
CA ARG A 17 -23.12 16.21 21.11
C ARG A 17 -22.72 16.62 19.70
N ASP A 18 -22.74 17.91 19.40
CA ASP A 18 -22.41 18.41 18.07
C ASP A 18 -20.93 18.17 17.74
N LEU A 19 -20.05 18.27 18.74
CA LEU A 19 -18.63 17.92 18.60
C LEU A 19 -18.42 16.41 18.37
N ILE A 20 -19.17 15.54 19.07
CA ILE A 20 -19.13 14.09 18.85
C ILE A 20 -19.59 13.76 17.42
N ARG A 21 -20.65 14.41 16.92
CA ARG A 21 -21.12 14.22 15.53
C ARG A 21 -20.10 14.66 14.50
N ALA A 22 -19.43 15.79 14.72
CA ALA A 22 -18.34 16.22 13.85
C ALA A 22 -17.20 15.18 13.84
N LEU A 23 -16.80 14.68 15.01
CA LEU A 23 -15.77 13.65 15.13
C LEU A 23 -16.18 12.33 14.45
N GLN A 24 -17.44 11.91 14.59
CA GLN A 24 -17.98 10.74 13.88
C GLN A 24 -17.86 10.90 12.36
N GLY A 25 -18.15 12.09 11.83
CA GLY A 25 -17.96 12.41 10.42
C GLY A 25 -16.50 12.25 9.97
N GLU A 26 -15.54 12.80 10.74
CA GLU A 26 -14.11 12.68 10.45
C GLU A 26 -13.61 11.23 10.50
N VAL A 27 -14.06 10.45 11.50
CA VAL A 27 -13.74 9.02 11.60
C VAL A 27 -14.29 8.26 10.40
N ALA A 28 -15.55 8.53 10.03
CA ALA A 28 -16.23 7.90 8.91
C ALA A 28 -15.57 8.18 7.55
N MET A 29 -14.93 9.34 7.38
CA MET A 29 -14.17 9.67 6.17
C MET A 29 -12.95 8.76 5.96
N VAL A 30 -12.38 8.26 7.06
CA VAL A 30 -11.26 7.32 7.02
C VAL A 30 -11.78 5.88 6.96
N ARG A 31 -12.72 5.54 7.84
CA ARG A 31 -13.42 4.25 7.83
C ARG A 31 -14.84 4.39 8.35
N HIS A 32 -15.80 4.02 7.50
CA HIS A 32 -17.21 4.00 7.85
C HIS A 32 -17.63 2.57 8.21
N PRO A 33 -18.28 2.29 9.35
CA PRO A 33 -18.65 0.93 9.77
C PRO A 33 -19.58 0.21 8.78
N PHE A 34 -20.47 0.96 8.12
CA PHE A 34 -21.37 0.44 7.08
C PHE A 34 -20.79 0.51 5.64
N SER A 35 -19.54 0.91 5.45
CA SER A 35 -18.89 0.86 4.12
C SER A 35 -18.40 -0.55 3.82
N THR A 36 -18.63 -1.02 2.60
CA THR A 36 -18.02 -2.25 2.09
C THR A 36 -16.58 -2.07 1.65
N GLU A 37 -16.15 -0.82 1.42
CA GLU A 37 -14.77 -0.49 1.07
C GLU A 37 -14.00 0.01 2.30
N ASP A 38 -12.86 -0.62 2.56
CA ASP A 38 -11.86 -0.13 3.51
C ASP A 38 -10.68 0.46 2.73
N ARG A 39 -10.59 1.79 2.72
CA ARG A 39 -9.55 2.53 2.00
C ARG A 39 -8.16 2.35 2.62
N LEU A 40 -8.08 2.23 3.95
CA LEU A 40 -6.81 2.03 4.66
C LEU A 40 -6.28 0.62 4.42
N SER A 41 -7.16 -0.36 4.49
CA SER A 41 -6.82 -1.75 4.19
C SER A 41 -6.41 -1.91 2.72
N ALA A 42 -7.17 -1.34 1.78
CA ALA A 42 -6.83 -1.37 0.36
C ALA A 42 -5.47 -0.72 0.08
N ALA A 43 -5.20 0.47 0.63
CA ALA A 43 -3.90 1.13 0.48
C ALA A 43 -2.74 0.30 1.06
N SER A 44 -2.96 -0.36 2.20
CA SER A 44 -1.98 -1.24 2.83
C SER A 44 -1.68 -2.48 1.97
N GLN A 45 -2.71 -3.08 1.36
CA GLN A 45 -2.58 -4.21 0.45
C GLN A 45 -1.82 -3.84 -0.84
N GLU A 46 -2.11 -2.68 -1.43
CA GLU A 46 -1.38 -2.17 -2.59
C GLU A 46 0.10 -1.94 -2.28
N LEU A 47 0.42 -1.38 -1.09
CA LEU A 47 1.80 -1.21 -0.66
C LEU A 47 2.53 -2.54 -0.45
N ASP A 48 1.87 -3.56 0.12
CA ASP A 48 2.45 -4.92 0.24
C ASP A 48 2.71 -5.54 -1.14
N ALA A 49 1.77 -5.36 -2.09
CA ALA A 49 1.92 -5.81 -3.46
C ALA A 49 3.11 -5.15 -4.17
N ILE A 50 3.31 -3.84 -3.97
CA ILE A 50 4.48 -3.11 -4.47
C ILE A 50 5.78 -3.68 -3.89
N VAL A 51 5.82 -3.97 -2.58
CA VAL A 51 7.02 -4.59 -1.96
C VAL A 51 7.33 -5.93 -2.63
N ARG A 52 6.34 -6.83 -2.72
CA ARG A 52 6.54 -8.15 -3.34
C ARG A 52 6.96 -8.06 -4.81
N ALA A 53 6.31 -7.20 -5.59
CA ALA A 53 6.62 -7.01 -7.01
C ALA A 53 8.05 -6.47 -7.20
N THR A 54 8.47 -5.51 -6.36
CA THR A 54 9.82 -4.96 -6.42
C THR A 54 10.90 -5.93 -5.94
N GLU A 55 10.62 -6.76 -4.94
CA GLU A 55 11.48 -7.86 -4.52
C GLU A 55 11.65 -8.90 -5.64
N GLY A 56 10.54 -9.33 -6.26
CA GLY A 56 10.56 -10.29 -7.38
C GLY A 56 11.34 -9.78 -8.60
N ALA A 57 11.13 -8.50 -8.97
CA ALA A 57 11.89 -7.86 -10.04
C ALA A 57 13.39 -7.78 -9.70
N THR A 58 13.73 -7.46 -8.45
CA THR A 58 15.12 -7.39 -7.99
C THR A 58 15.80 -8.76 -8.07
N ASN A 59 15.13 -9.82 -7.61
CA ASN A 59 15.66 -11.18 -7.72
C ASN A 59 15.89 -11.59 -9.19
N SER A 60 15.00 -11.19 -10.10
CA SER A 60 15.15 -11.47 -11.53
C SER A 60 16.33 -10.72 -12.15
N ILE A 61 16.54 -9.45 -11.74
CA ILE A 61 17.71 -8.65 -12.15
C ILE A 61 19.01 -9.29 -11.65
N LEU A 62 19.04 -9.74 -10.39
CA LEU A 62 20.22 -10.39 -9.81
C LEU A 62 20.54 -11.71 -10.54
N ALA A 63 19.55 -12.55 -10.83
CA ALA A 63 19.75 -13.77 -11.61
C ALA A 63 20.30 -13.47 -13.02
N THR A 64 19.78 -12.44 -13.69
CA THR A 64 20.31 -11.99 -14.99
C THR A 64 21.76 -11.51 -14.87
N ALA A 65 22.11 -10.83 -13.78
CA ALA A 65 23.48 -10.38 -13.53
C ALA A 65 24.45 -11.56 -13.30
N GLU A 66 24.00 -12.63 -12.64
CA GLU A 66 24.77 -13.87 -12.49
C GLU A 66 25.05 -14.53 -13.85
N GLU A 67 24.05 -14.61 -14.73
CA GLU A 67 24.24 -15.13 -16.10
C GLU A 67 25.23 -14.28 -16.91
N ILE A 68 25.16 -12.95 -16.79
CA ILE A 68 26.12 -12.04 -17.42
C ILE A 68 27.54 -12.30 -16.90
N GLY A 69 27.71 -12.52 -15.59
CA GLY A 69 29.00 -12.86 -14.99
C GLY A 69 29.58 -14.17 -15.54
N ALA A 70 28.75 -15.21 -15.69
CA ALA A 70 29.18 -16.48 -16.28
C ALA A 70 29.64 -16.32 -17.74
N VAL A 71 28.96 -15.48 -18.52
CA VAL A 71 29.38 -15.14 -19.89
C VAL A 71 30.69 -14.36 -19.90
N ALA A 72 30.85 -13.39 -18.98
CA ALA A 72 32.08 -12.62 -18.84
C ALA A 72 33.28 -13.52 -18.52
N GLU A 73 33.13 -14.45 -17.57
CA GLU A 73 34.16 -15.43 -17.21
C GLU A 73 34.57 -16.30 -18.42
N ALA A 74 33.60 -16.76 -19.23
CA ALA A 74 33.87 -17.52 -20.44
C ALA A 74 34.66 -16.72 -21.51
N LEU A 75 34.55 -15.38 -21.50
CA LEU A 75 35.27 -14.49 -22.41
C LEU A 75 36.70 -14.16 -21.96
N GLN A 76 37.05 -14.36 -20.68
CA GLN A 76 38.39 -14.06 -20.15
C GLN A 76 39.52 -14.86 -20.83
N GLY A 77 39.20 -16.00 -21.45
CA GLY A 77 40.15 -16.82 -22.22
C GLY A 77 40.44 -16.31 -23.63
N ILE A 78 39.82 -15.19 -24.06
CA ILE A 78 39.97 -14.62 -25.40
C ILE A 78 40.64 -13.25 -25.27
N ASP A 79 41.90 -13.12 -25.69
CA ASP A 79 42.70 -11.89 -25.58
C ASP A 79 41.98 -10.64 -26.14
N ALA A 80 41.24 -10.80 -27.25
CA ALA A 80 40.50 -9.70 -27.88
C ALA A 80 39.27 -9.22 -27.07
N ALA A 81 38.82 -10.00 -26.08
CA ALA A 81 37.63 -9.74 -25.26
C ALA A 81 37.95 -9.51 -23.77
N ALA A 82 39.22 -9.61 -23.36
CA ALA A 82 39.62 -9.54 -21.95
C ALA A 82 39.20 -8.22 -21.26
N ALA A 83 39.34 -7.08 -21.94
CA ALA A 83 38.93 -5.79 -21.39
C ALA A 83 37.40 -5.66 -21.22
N GLN A 84 36.64 -6.29 -22.12
CA GLN A 84 35.17 -6.32 -22.06
C GLN A 84 34.70 -7.25 -20.93
N ALA A 85 35.38 -8.39 -20.73
CA ALA A 85 35.10 -9.30 -19.61
C ALA A 85 35.31 -8.62 -18.25
N GLU A 86 36.43 -7.92 -18.06
CA GLU A 86 36.70 -7.15 -16.83
C GLU A 86 35.65 -6.04 -16.61
N THR A 87 35.22 -5.38 -17.69
CA THR A 87 34.16 -4.36 -17.61
C THR A 87 32.83 -4.96 -17.19
N LEU A 88 32.47 -6.14 -17.71
CA LEU A 88 31.24 -6.84 -17.34
C LEU A 88 31.25 -7.26 -15.86
N ASP A 89 32.36 -7.84 -15.37
CA ASP A 89 32.49 -8.22 -13.95
C ASP A 89 32.27 -7.03 -13.02
N ARG A 90 32.87 -5.88 -13.34
CA ARG A 90 32.66 -4.64 -12.56
C ARG A 90 31.20 -4.18 -12.61
N LEU A 91 30.56 -4.21 -13.77
CA LEU A 91 29.16 -3.80 -13.91
C LEU A 91 28.20 -4.73 -13.16
N VAL A 92 28.48 -6.04 -13.14
CA VAL A 92 27.72 -7.03 -12.37
C VAL A 92 27.88 -6.76 -10.87
N ALA A 93 29.10 -6.53 -10.39
CA ALA A 93 29.35 -6.17 -8.99
C ALA A 93 28.65 -4.87 -8.56
N ASP A 94 28.65 -3.85 -9.43
CA ASP A 94 27.91 -2.61 -9.21
C ASP A 94 26.40 -2.88 -9.12
N LEU A 95 25.86 -3.76 -9.97
CA LEU A 95 24.45 -4.18 -9.97
C LEU A 95 24.04 -4.82 -8.65
N PHE A 96 24.82 -5.80 -8.15
CA PHE A 96 24.60 -6.41 -6.84
C PHE A 96 24.55 -5.37 -5.73
N THR A 97 25.47 -4.41 -5.76
CA THR A 97 25.54 -3.33 -4.78
C THR A 97 24.30 -2.43 -4.85
N GLN A 98 23.85 -2.06 -6.05
CA GLN A 98 22.65 -1.23 -6.22
C GLN A 98 21.38 -1.96 -5.75
N CYS A 99 21.23 -3.24 -6.10
CA CYS A 99 20.10 -4.07 -5.68
C CYS A 99 20.07 -4.27 -4.16
N SER A 100 21.22 -4.26 -3.47
CA SER A 100 21.26 -4.36 -2.00
C SER A 100 20.56 -3.19 -1.28
N PHE A 101 20.44 -2.01 -1.93
CA PHE A 101 19.67 -0.89 -1.37
C PHE A 101 18.15 -1.08 -1.45
N GLN A 102 17.66 -2.07 -2.23
CA GLN A 102 16.24 -2.39 -2.28
C GLN A 102 15.73 -2.93 -0.94
N ASP A 103 16.56 -3.66 -0.18
CA ASP A 103 16.21 -4.17 1.16
C ASP A 103 15.80 -3.02 2.10
N ILE A 104 16.54 -1.91 2.09
CA ILE A 104 16.19 -0.72 2.88
C ILE A 104 14.86 -0.12 2.42
N THR A 105 14.60 -0.12 1.11
CA THR A 105 13.32 0.38 0.57
C THR A 105 12.16 -0.52 1.00
N GLY A 106 12.30 -1.83 0.89
CA GLY A 106 11.31 -2.81 1.36
C GLY A 106 11.00 -2.65 2.85
N GLN A 107 12.03 -2.55 3.70
CA GLN A 107 11.87 -2.32 5.13
C GLN A 107 11.16 -0.99 5.45
N ARG A 108 11.45 0.08 4.70
CA ARG A 108 10.79 1.38 4.89
C ARG A 108 9.32 1.33 4.51
N VAL A 109 8.98 0.68 3.40
CA VAL A 109 7.57 0.50 3.00
C VAL A 109 6.85 -0.39 4.01
N GLN A 110 7.47 -1.48 4.49
CA GLN A 110 6.89 -2.32 5.52
C GLN A 110 6.56 -1.55 6.81
N LYS A 111 7.43 -0.61 7.22
CA LYS A 111 7.14 0.27 8.37
C LYS A 111 5.91 1.17 8.12
N VAL A 112 5.74 1.66 6.90
CA VAL A 112 4.54 2.43 6.52
C VAL A 112 3.29 1.54 6.61
N VAL A 113 3.33 0.34 6.03
CA VAL A 113 2.22 -0.64 6.12
C VAL A 113 1.85 -0.91 7.57
N THR A 114 2.83 -1.24 8.43
CA THR A 114 2.60 -1.46 9.86
C THR A 114 1.97 -0.25 10.56
N THR A 115 2.38 0.96 10.18
CA THR A 115 1.82 2.20 10.74
C THR A 115 0.36 2.40 10.30
N LEU A 116 0.04 2.13 9.04
CA LEU A 116 -1.33 2.22 8.53
C LEU A 116 -2.25 1.19 9.22
N THR A 117 -1.79 -0.06 9.37
CA THR A 117 -2.51 -1.09 10.13
C THR A 117 -2.75 -0.68 11.59
N PHE A 118 -1.76 -0.05 12.23
CA PHE A 118 -1.95 0.48 13.58
C PHE A 118 -3.02 1.57 13.63
N VAL A 119 -3.02 2.51 12.67
CA VAL A 119 -4.06 3.55 12.57
C VAL A 119 -5.44 2.93 12.35
N GLU A 120 -5.55 1.94 11.47
CA GLU A 120 -6.79 1.20 11.20
C GLU A 120 -7.35 0.58 12.50
N GLN A 121 -6.54 -0.16 13.26
CA GLN A 121 -6.94 -0.76 14.54
C GLN A 121 -7.40 0.27 15.57
N ARG A 122 -6.77 1.46 15.60
CA ARG A 122 -7.16 2.54 16.52
C ARG A 122 -8.51 3.15 16.14
N ILE A 123 -8.80 3.25 14.84
CA ILE A 123 -10.08 3.73 14.33
C ILE A 123 -11.18 2.70 14.60
N GLU A 124 -10.94 1.42 14.32
CA GLU A 124 -11.87 0.34 14.67
C GLU A 124 -12.21 0.34 16.16
N ALA A 125 -11.20 0.46 17.02
CA ALA A 125 -11.41 0.55 18.47
C ALA A 125 -12.24 1.78 18.87
N MET A 126 -12.04 2.92 18.20
CA MET A 126 -12.84 4.13 18.45
C MET A 126 -14.29 3.93 18.03
N ILE A 127 -14.54 3.36 16.85
CA ILE A 127 -15.89 3.03 16.36
C ILE A 127 -16.59 2.08 17.34
N ALA A 128 -15.89 1.03 17.81
CA ALA A 128 -16.44 0.07 18.77
C ALA A 128 -16.79 0.71 20.13
N GLN A 129 -16.01 1.69 20.59
CA GLN A 129 -16.26 2.41 21.83
C GLN A 129 -17.44 3.39 21.74
N ILE A 130 -17.60 4.07 20.60
CA ILE A 130 -18.69 5.02 20.36
C ILE A 130 -19.99 4.27 20.04
N GLY A 131 -19.89 3.11 19.39
CA GLY A 131 -21.00 2.28 18.93
C GLY A 131 -21.32 2.52 17.45
N GLU A 132 -21.39 1.45 16.67
CA GLU A 132 -21.61 1.52 15.22
C GLU A 132 -22.92 2.19 14.84
N ASP A 133 -24.00 1.95 15.59
CA ASP A 133 -25.33 2.54 15.36
C ASP A 133 -25.31 4.08 15.33
N THR A 134 -24.35 4.70 16.03
CA THR A 134 -24.22 6.15 16.08
C THR A 134 -23.77 6.77 14.76
N PHE A 135 -23.23 5.95 13.85
CA PHE A 135 -22.83 6.34 12.50
C PHE A 135 -23.95 6.16 11.47
N ALA A 136 -25.14 5.68 11.85
CA ALA A 136 -26.24 5.41 10.90
C ALA A 136 -26.73 6.66 10.15
N GLU A 137 -26.62 7.83 10.79
CA GLU A 137 -26.95 9.12 10.17
C GLU A 137 -25.77 9.75 9.42
N VAL A 138 -24.56 9.18 9.54
CA VAL A 138 -23.37 9.68 8.86
C VAL A 138 -23.38 9.14 7.42
N PRO A 139 -23.19 10.00 6.40
CA PRO A 139 -23.13 9.53 5.02
C PRO A 139 -21.97 8.57 4.81
N VAL A 140 -22.24 7.42 4.21
CA VAL A 140 -21.19 6.51 3.71
C VAL A 140 -20.47 7.22 2.57
N PRO A 141 -19.15 7.42 2.64
CA PRO A 141 -18.40 8.03 1.55
C PRO A 141 -18.54 7.19 0.27
N GLU A 142 -18.83 7.83 -0.87
CA GLU A 142 -18.83 7.12 -2.15
C GLU A 142 -17.44 6.57 -2.47
N SER A 143 -17.39 5.36 -3.03
CA SER A 143 -16.19 4.81 -3.66
C SER A 143 -15.68 5.79 -4.73
N ARG A 144 -14.36 5.94 -4.87
CA ARG A 144 -13.79 6.72 -5.98
C ARG A 144 -14.03 5.98 -7.29
N GLY A 145 -15.17 6.23 -7.93
CA GLY A 145 -15.40 5.87 -9.33
C GLY A 145 -14.61 6.77 -10.28
N GLY A 146 -14.12 6.22 -11.39
CA GLY A 146 -13.47 6.98 -12.48
C GLY A 146 -12.02 6.57 -12.79
N GLU A 147 -11.25 7.46 -13.43
CA GLU A 147 -9.86 7.20 -13.88
C GLU A 147 -8.90 6.73 -12.78
N ALA A 148 -9.13 7.10 -11.52
CA ALA A 148 -8.33 6.61 -10.39
C ALA A 148 -8.53 5.11 -10.12
N ALA A 149 -9.68 4.53 -10.51
CA ALA A 149 -9.93 3.09 -10.49
C ALA A 149 -9.35 2.38 -11.74
N LEU A 150 -8.96 3.13 -12.77
CA LEU A 150 -8.31 2.60 -13.99
C LEU A 150 -6.78 2.56 -13.87
N LEU A 151 -6.20 3.24 -12.87
CA LEU A 151 -4.80 3.09 -12.49
C LEU A 151 -4.64 1.76 -11.75
N ASN A 152 -4.54 0.67 -12.51
CA ASN A 152 -4.22 -0.63 -11.94
C ASN A 152 -2.79 -0.56 -11.39
N GLY A 153 -2.65 -0.71 -10.07
CA GLY A 153 -1.39 -1.03 -9.43
C GLY A 153 -0.84 -2.38 -9.92
N PRO A 154 0.30 -2.85 -9.37
CA PRO A 154 0.76 -4.20 -9.61
C PRO A 154 -0.39 -5.19 -9.37
N GLN A 155 -0.66 -6.09 -10.33
CA GLN A 155 -1.78 -7.01 -10.20
C GLN A 155 -1.62 -7.85 -8.93
N LEU A 156 -2.61 -7.75 -8.02
CA LEU A 156 -2.71 -8.61 -6.86
C LEU A 156 -2.81 -10.08 -7.30
N GLU A 157 -2.16 -10.98 -6.55
CA GLU A 157 -2.24 -12.42 -6.81
C GLU A 157 -3.71 -12.86 -6.93
N ASN A 158 -4.03 -13.60 -8.01
CA ASN A 158 -5.38 -14.08 -8.36
C ASN A 158 -6.38 -13.02 -8.85
N LYS A 159 -5.95 -11.78 -9.14
CA LYS A 159 -6.78 -10.76 -9.83
C LYS A 159 -6.27 -10.41 -11.23
N GLY A 160 -5.29 -11.16 -11.74
CA GLY A 160 -4.78 -10.99 -13.09
C GLY A 160 -5.78 -11.50 -14.14
N VAL A 161 -5.82 -10.82 -15.29
CA VAL A 161 -6.41 -11.38 -16.51
C VAL A 161 -5.56 -12.59 -16.88
N ASN A 162 -6.15 -13.79 -16.94
CA ASN A 162 -5.38 -14.98 -17.30
C ASN A 162 -4.98 -14.88 -18.78
N GLN A 163 -3.81 -15.40 -19.14
CA GLN A 163 -3.35 -15.42 -20.53
C GLN A 163 -4.37 -16.12 -21.46
N SER A 164 -5.12 -17.10 -20.93
CA SER A 164 -6.24 -17.74 -21.64
C SER A 164 -7.35 -16.77 -22.04
N ASP A 165 -7.60 -15.74 -21.24
CA ASP A 165 -8.64 -14.74 -21.50
C ASP A 165 -8.16 -13.72 -22.55
N ILE A 166 -6.85 -13.44 -22.58
CA ILE A 166 -6.22 -12.61 -23.62
C ILE A 166 -6.24 -13.36 -24.96
N ASP A 167 -5.89 -14.63 -24.96
CA ASP A 167 -5.86 -15.45 -26.16
C ASP A 167 -7.27 -15.65 -26.74
N ALA A 168 -8.32 -15.68 -25.91
CA ALA A 168 -9.71 -15.73 -26.37
C ALA A 168 -10.22 -14.41 -27.00
N LEU A 169 -9.57 -13.28 -26.71
CA LEU A 169 -9.93 -11.95 -27.22
C LEU A 169 -9.20 -11.59 -28.53
N PHE A 170 -8.01 -12.15 -28.75
CA PHE A 170 -7.13 -11.79 -29.87
C PHE A 170 -6.69 -12.97 -30.75
N GLY A 171 -7.11 -14.20 -30.42
CA GLY A 171 -6.84 -15.43 -31.17
C GLY A 171 -7.92 -15.82 -32.17
#